data_AF-A0A958J8F8-F1
#
_entry.id   AF-A0A958J8F8-F1
#
_cell.length_a   1.000
_cell.length_b   1.000
_cell.length_c   1.000
_cell.angle_alpha   90.00
_cell.angle_beta   90.00
_cell.angle_gamma   90.00
#
_symmetry.space_group_name_H-M   'P 1'
#
loop_
_entity.id
_entity.type
_entity.pdbx_description
1 polymer ?
#
loop_
_entity_poly.entity_id
_entity_poly.type
_entity_poly.pdbx_seq_one_letter_code
_entity_poly.pdbx_strand_id
1 'polypeptide(L)'
;KFGASIIISEDTRNGLADPAKYQHRFLGKVQVKGKDQAVSIFEIYDAEPERLLELKTQTRDNFELGLKHYFNRQFADAVVAFKKVLDVNPSDRTAVLYLENSAQFVVQGVPTDWQGIETMDSK
;
A
#
# COMPACT_ATOMS: atom_id res chain seq x y z
N LYS A 1 9.73 4.09 -2.88
CA LYS A 1 9.13 2.91 -2.19
C LYS A 1 7.80 2.54 -2.84
N PHE A 2 6.73 3.33 -2.68
CA PHE A 2 5.39 2.99 -3.18
C PHE A 2 5.13 3.24 -4.68
N GLY A 3 5.92 4.11 -5.33
CA GLY A 3 5.74 4.39 -6.76
C GLY A 3 4.53 5.26 -7.11
N ALA A 4 3.90 5.88 -6.12
CA ALA A 4 2.81 6.83 -6.31
C ALA A 4 3.33 8.24 -6.61
N SER A 5 2.65 8.94 -7.52
CA SER A 5 2.94 10.34 -7.88
C SER A 5 2.54 11.32 -6.77
N ILE A 6 1.41 11.05 -6.09
CA ILE A 6 0.90 11.85 -4.98
C ILE A 6 0.57 10.91 -3.82
N ILE A 7 1.12 11.21 -2.64
CA ILE A 7 0.81 10.52 -1.39
C ILE A 7 0.29 11.56 -0.40
N ILE A 8 -0.82 11.27 0.25
CA ILE A 8 -1.41 12.10 1.31
C ILE A 8 -1.53 11.30 2.61
N SER A 9 -1.49 11.99 3.74
CA SER A 9 -1.83 11.39 5.04
C SER A 9 -3.34 11.23 5.21
N GLU A 10 -3.73 10.39 6.15
CA GLU A 10 -5.10 10.30 6.65
C GLU A 10 -5.65 11.64 7.12
N ASP A 11 -4.86 12.45 7.82
CA ASP A 11 -5.26 13.80 8.24
C ASP A 11 -5.63 14.69 7.04
N THR A 12 -4.79 14.71 6.00
CA THR A 12 -5.06 15.47 4.78
C THR A 12 -6.31 14.94 4.08
N ARG A 13 -6.47 13.62 4.01
CA ARG A 13 -7.66 12.99 3.41
C ARG A 13 -8.93 13.39 4.18
N ASN A 14 -8.91 13.35 5.51
CA ASN A 14 -10.04 13.69 6.36
C ASN A 14 -10.41 15.17 6.31
N GLY A 15 -9.46 16.03 5.94
CA GLY A 15 -9.70 17.46 5.70
C GLY A 15 -10.33 17.79 4.35
N LEU A 16 -10.44 16.82 3.41
CA LEU A 16 -11.09 17.05 2.12
C LEU A 16 -12.61 17.14 2.30
N ALA A 17 -13.24 18.09 1.61
CA ALA A 17 -14.69 18.27 1.66
C ALA A 17 -15.47 17.03 1.15
N ASP A 18 -14.91 16.31 0.18
CA ASP A 18 -15.45 15.05 -0.30
C ASP A 18 -14.31 14.13 -0.79
N PRO A 19 -13.76 13.26 0.08
CA PRO A 19 -12.68 12.35 -0.28
C PRO A 19 -13.08 11.32 -1.34
N ALA A 20 -14.37 11.00 -1.47
CA ALA A 20 -14.86 9.99 -2.40
C ALA A 20 -14.83 10.45 -3.86
N LYS A 21 -14.68 11.76 -4.10
CA LYS A 21 -14.48 12.33 -5.44
C LYS A 21 -13.13 11.98 -6.08
N TYR A 22 -12.15 11.60 -5.26
CA TYR A 22 -10.80 11.31 -5.73
C TYR A 22 -10.59 9.81 -5.79
N GLN A 23 -9.93 9.35 -6.84
CA GLN A 23 -9.46 7.98 -6.95
C GLN A 23 -8.25 7.78 -6.03
N HIS A 24 -8.44 6.98 -4.98
CA HIS A 24 -7.44 6.77 -3.95
C HIS A 24 -7.48 5.34 -3.40
N ARG A 25 -6.34 4.89 -2.87
CA ARG A 25 -6.24 3.63 -2.13
C ARG A 25 -5.26 3.75 -0.98
N PHE A 26 -5.52 2.99 0.07
CA PHE A 26 -4.63 2.89 1.22
C PHE A 26 -3.31 2.24 0.78
N LEU A 27 -2.18 2.82 1.21
CA LEU A 27 -0.85 2.28 0.91
C LEU A 27 -0.19 1.61 2.11
N GLY A 28 -0.62 1.92 3.34
CA GLY A 28 0.02 1.43 4.55
C GLY A 28 0.18 2.51 5.61
N LYS A 29 0.93 2.17 6.66
CA LYS A 29 1.29 3.11 7.72
C LYS A 29 2.76 3.46 7.62
N VAL A 30 3.09 4.73 7.79
CA VAL A 30 4.48 5.19 7.83
C VAL A 30 4.81 5.92 9.12
N GLN A 31 6.03 5.76 9.60
CA GLN A 31 6.56 6.63 10.65
C GLN A 31 7.36 7.76 10.00
N VAL A 32 7.00 8.99 10.31
CA VAL A 32 7.68 10.19 9.84
C VAL A 32 8.75 10.58 10.86
N LYS A 33 9.93 10.98 10.39
CA LYS A 33 11.00 11.45 11.27
C LYS A 33 10.51 12.58 12.18
N GLY A 34 10.67 12.41 13.49
CA GLY A 34 10.26 13.39 14.50
C GLY A 34 8.81 13.27 14.98
N LYS A 35 8.05 12.25 14.54
CA LYS A 35 6.75 11.89 15.13
C LYS A 35 6.81 10.48 15.69
N ASP A 36 6.35 10.31 16.92
CA ASP A 36 6.29 8.98 17.56
C ASP A 36 5.20 8.09 16.94
N GLN A 37 4.11 8.70 16.47
CA GLN A 37 2.96 7.97 15.94
C GLN A 37 3.08 7.71 14.43
N ALA A 38 2.76 6.48 14.04
CA ALA A 38 2.62 6.11 12.64
C ALA A 38 1.36 6.75 12.04
N VAL A 39 1.46 7.17 10.78
CA VAL A 39 0.38 7.82 10.04
C VAL A 39 -0.01 6.94 8.87
N SER A 40 -1.32 6.71 8.71
CA SER A 40 -1.88 6.05 7.54
C SER A 40 -1.70 6.92 6.30
N ILE A 41 -1.25 6.32 5.20
CA ILE A 41 -1.04 7.03 3.93
C ILE A 41 -1.88 6.45 2.81
N PHE A 42 -2.26 7.32 1.89
CA PHE A 42 -3.06 7.01 0.71
C PHE A 42 -2.35 7.57 -0.51
N GLU A 43 -2.39 6.85 -1.62
CA GLU A 43 -2.11 7.48 -2.92
C GLU A 43 -3.36 8.11 -3.48
N ILE A 44 -3.19 9.25 -4.15
CA ILE A 44 -4.18 9.83 -5.05
C ILE A 44 -3.67 9.59 -6.46
N TYR A 45 -4.47 8.95 -7.31
CA TYR A 45 -4.04 8.55 -8.65
C TYR A 45 -4.90 9.12 -9.78
N ASP A 46 -5.81 10.08 -9.52
CA ASP A 46 -6.65 10.73 -10.55
C ASP A 46 -5.87 11.34 -11.73
N ALA A 47 -4.63 11.79 -11.49
CA ALA A 47 -3.78 12.42 -12.50
C ALA A 47 -2.95 11.41 -13.32
N GLU A 48 -3.08 10.12 -13.04
CA GLU A 48 -2.39 9.08 -13.81
C GLU A 48 -3.05 8.90 -15.19
N PRO A 49 -2.30 8.45 -16.21
CA PRO A 49 -2.86 8.04 -17.49
C PRO A 49 -4.03 7.05 -17.33
N GLU A 50 -5.06 7.18 -18.18
CA GLU A 50 -6.29 6.38 -18.12
C GLU A 50 -6.03 4.87 -18.03
N ARG A 51 -5.05 4.37 -18.80
CA ARG A 51 -4.61 2.96 -18.73
C ARG A 51 -4.17 2.53 -17.33
N LEU A 52 -3.48 3.39 -16.58
CA LEU A 52 -3.05 3.09 -15.20
C LEU A 52 -4.22 3.16 -14.22
N LEU A 53 -5.18 4.07 -14.45
CA LEU A 53 -6.43 4.12 -13.67
C LEU A 53 -7.21 2.81 -13.80
N GLU A 54 -7.38 2.32 -15.03
CA GLU A 54 -8.09 1.06 -15.32
C GLU A 54 -7.41 -0.13 -14.64
N LEU A 55 -6.08 -0.24 -14.76
CA LEU A 55 -5.31 -1.32 -14.12
C LEU A 55 -5.42 -1.29 -12.59
N LYS A 56 -5.33 -0.12 -11.96
CA LYS A 56 -5.52 0.02 -10.50
C LYS A 56 -6.95 -0.29 -10.08
N THR A 57 -7.94 0.10 -10.88
CA THR A 57 -9.35 -0.21 -10.64
C THR A 57 -9.62 -1.71 -10.71
N GLN A 58 -9.10 -2.38 -11.75
CA GLN A 58 -9.26 -3.82 -11.96
C GLN A 58 -8.60 -4.65 -10.85
N THR A 59 -7.49 -4.15 -10.28
CA THR A 59 -6.72 -4.87 -9.26
C THR A 59 -7.05 -4.46 -7.82
N ARG A 60 -7.91 -3.45 -7.62
CA ARG A 60 -8.19 -2.83 -6.32
C ARG A 60 -8.53 -3.86 -5.25
N ASP A 61 -9.47 -4.74 -5.52
CA ASP A 61 -9.98 -5.67 -4.51
C ASP A 61 -8.91 -6.68 -4.06
N ASN A 62 -8.09 -7.19 -5.00
CA ASN A 62 -6.95 -8.05 -4.65
C ASN A 62 -5.86 -7.30 -3.89
N PHE A 63 -5.63 -6.03 -4.24
CA PHE A 63 -4.65 -5.19 -3.56
C PHE A 63 -5.06 -4.91 -2.11
N GLU A 64 -6.31 -4.51 -1.88
CA GLU A 64 -6.87 -4.29 -0.54
C GLU A 64 -6.87 -5.58 0.30
N LEU A 65 -7.22 -6.71 -0.31
CA LEU A 65 -7.15 -8.02 0.33
C LEU A 65 -5.71 -8.39 0.72
N GLY A 66 -4.75 -8.12 -0.16
CA GLY A 66 -3.33 -8.34 0.12
C GLY A 66 -2.84 -7.53 1.32
N LEU A 67 -3.21 -6.25 1.40
CA LEU A 67 -2.89 -5.41 2.56
C LEU A 67 -3.55 -5.91 3.84
N LYS A 68 -4.82 -6.31 3.76
CA LYS A 68 -5.53 -6.89 4.91
C LYS A 68 -4.80 -8.12 5.45
N HIS A 69 -4.42 -9.05 4.59
CA HIS A 69 -3.64 -10.22 4.99
C HIS A 69 -2.27 -9.85 5.55
N TYR A 70 -1.57 -8.91 4.90
CA TYR A 70 -0.27 -8.43 5.33
C TYR A 70 -0.32 -7.89 6.76
N PHE A 71 -1.22 -6.96 7.06
CA PHE A 71 -1.35 -6.37 8.40
C PHE A 71 -1.86 -7.35 9.45
N ASN A 72 -2.56 -8.41 9.05
CA ASN A 72 -2.97 -9.50 9.94
C ASN A 72 -1.90 -10.60 10.10
N ARG A 73 -0.68 -10.41 9.58
CA ARG A 73 0.42 -11.39 9.59
C ARG A 73 0.11 -12.69 8.83
N GLN A 74 -0.86 -12.66 7.93
CA GLN A 74 -1.24 -13.79 7.06
C GLN A 74 -0.42 -13.72 5.76
N PHE A 75 0.90 -13.82 5.87
CA PHE A 75 1.80 -13.49 4.76
C PHE A 75 1.68 -14.43 3.56
N ALA A 76 1.35 -15.70 3.76
CA ALA A 76 1.11 -16.63 2.67
C ALA A 76 -0.10 -16.19 1.81
N ASP A 77 -1.19 -15.76 2.45
CA ASP A 77 -2.37 -15.25 1.76
C ASP A 77 -2.10 -13.89 1.10
N ALA A 78 -1.30 -13.04 1.75
CA ALA A 78 -0.85 -11.78 1.17
C ALA A 78 -0.05 -12.01 -0.13
N VAL A 79 0.87 -12.97 -0.15
CA VAL A 79 1.62 -13.36 -1.36
C VAL A 79 0.67 -13.73 -2.50
N VAL A 80 -0.36 -14.54 -2.22
CA VAL A 80 -1.33 -14.96 -3.24
C VAL A 80 -2.11 -13.76 -3.78
N ALA A 81 -2.58 -12.87 -2.91
CA ALA A 81 -3.33 -11.70 -3.32
C ALA A 81 -2.49 -10.71 -4.15
N PHE A 82 -1.26 -10.41 -3.74
CA PHE A 82 -0.39 -9.50 -4.49
C PHE A 82 0.10 -10.09 -5.81
N LYS A 83 0.28 -11.42 -5.93
CA LYS A 83 0.53 -12.05 -7.23
C LYS A 83 -0.62 -11.78 -8.22
N LYS A 84 -1.87 -11.91 -7.79
CA LYS A 84 -3.04 -11.60 -8.64
C LYS A 84 -3.06 -10.14 -9.10
N VAL A 85 -2.58 -9.21 -8.26
CA VAL A 85 -2.42 -7.81 -8.67
C VAL A 85 -1.37 -7.70 -9.77
N LEU A 86 -0.21 -8.31 -9.57
CA LEU A 86 0.93 -8.21 -10.49
C LEU A 86 0.73 -8.98 -11.79
N ASP A 87 -0.13 -10.01 -11.82
CA ASP A 87 -0.52 -10.70 -13.05
C ASP A 87 -1.27 -9.76 -14.02
N VAL A 88 -1.97 -8.76 -13.48
CA VAL A 88 -2.74 -7.76 -14.25
C VAL A 88 -1.95 -6.46 -14.42
N ASN A 89 -1.31 -5.98 -13.35
CA ASN A 89 -0.50 -4.76 -13.33
C ASN A 89 0.93 -5.07 -12.82
N PRO A 90 1.82 -5.61 -13.68
CA PRO A 90 3.18 -5.98 -13.28
C PRO A 90 4.02 -4.79 -12.79
N SER A 91 3.62 -3.57 -13.14
CA SER A 91 4.30 -2.33 -12.77
C SER A 91 3.84 -1.72 -11.44
N ASP A 92 2.88 -2.34 -10.73
CA ASP A 92 2.43 -1.83 -9.43
C ASP A 92 3.50 -2.00 -8.35
N ARG A 93 4.30 -0.94 -8.16
CA ARG A 93 5.43 -0.94 -7.23
C ARG A 93 5.03 -1.20 -5.79
N THR A 94 3.82 -0.81 -5.38
CA THR A 94 3.38 -1.11 -4.01
C THR A 94 3.02 -2.58 -3.86
N ALA A 95 2.38 -3.18 -4.86
CA ALA A 95 2.12 -4.62 -4.84
C ALA A 95 3.41 -5.45 -4.87
N VAL A 96 4.43 -5.03 -5.64
CA VAL A 96 5.76 -5.65 -5.62
C VAL A 96 6.38 -5.61 -4.22
N LEU A 97 6.40 -4.42 -3.60
CA LEU A 97 6.95 -4.23 -2.25
C LEU A 97 6.30 -5.19 -1.24
N TYR A 98 4.96 -5.24 -1.21
CA TYR A 98 4.27 -6.08 -0.25
C TYR A 98 4.39 -7.58 -0.56
N LEU A 99 4.47 -7.95 -1.84
CA LEU A 99 4.76 -9.33 -2.25
C LEU A 99 6.13 -9.77 -1.73
N GLU A 100 7.18 -8.97 -1.96
CA GLU A 100 8.55 -9.27 -1.54
C GLU A 100 8.65 -9.38 -0.02
N ASN A 101 8.10 -8.40 0.71
CA ASN A 101 8.07 -8.42 2.17
C ASN A 101 7.33 -9.66 2.71
N SER A 102 6.16 -9.98 2.14
CA SER A 102 5.37 -11.15 2.55
C SER A 102 6.13 -12.45 2.30
N ALA A 103 6.76 -12.60 1.13
CA ALA A 103 7.55 -13.78 0.80
C ALA A 103 8.74 -13.96 1.75
N GLN A 104 9.44 -12.87 2.09
CA GLN A 104 10.52 -12.89 3.06
C GLN A 104 10.02 -13.35 4.44
N PHE A 105 8.89 -12.81 4.92
CA PHE A 105 8.32 -13.18 6.21
C PHE A 105 7.80 -14.61 6.29
N VAL A 106 7.33 -15.18 5.18
CA VAL A 106 6.99 -16.62 5.12
C VAL A 106 8.22 -17.50 5.33
N VAL A 107 9.38 -17.11 4.77
CA VAL A 107 10.61 -17.92 4.82
C VAL A 107 11.38 -17.71 6.12
N GLN A 108 11.51 -16.47 6.57
CA GLN A 108 12.40 -16.07 7.67
C GLN A 108 11.65 -15.86 9.00
N GLY A 109 10.31 -15.88 8.97
CA GLY A 109 9.50 -15.42 10.07
C GLY A 109 9.47 -13.89 10.17
N VAL A 110 8.81 -13.40 11.20
CA VAL A 110 8.56 -11.96 11.39
C VAL A 110 9.22 -11.52 12.69
N PRO A 111 9.87 -10.35 12.74
CA PRO A 111 10.41 -9.80 13.97
C PRO A 111 9.33 -9.71 15.07
N THR A 112 9.73 -9.93 16.33
CA THR A 112 8.82 -9.89 17.48
C THR A 112 8.20 -8.52 17.68
N ASP A 113 8.93 -7.46 17.34
CA ASP A 113 8.55 -6.05 17.41
C ASP A 113 7.90 -5.52 16.13
N TRP A 114 7.60 -6.38 15.15
CA TRP A 114 6.99 -5.94 13.89
C TRP A 114 5.63 -5.26 14.12
N GLN A 115 5.49 -4.05 13.62
CA GLN A 115 4.26 -3.25 13.76
C GLN A 115 3.53 -3.02 12.44
N GLY A 116 4.04 -3.55 11.33
CA GLY A 116 3.52 -3.24 9.98
C GLY A 116 3.67 -1.76 9.63
N ILE A 117 4.73 -1.11 10.11
CA ILE A 117 5.02 0.30 9.84
C ILE A 117 6.18 0.37 8.85
N GLU A 118 5.97 1.08 7.76
CA GLU A 118 6.99 1.33 6.75
C GLU A 118 7.73 2.63 7.09
N THR A 119 9.06 2.58 7.18
CA THR A 119 9.84 3.83 7.35
C THR A 119 9.78 4.66 6.06
N MET A 120 9.47 5.95 6.20
CA MET A 120 9.50 6.90 5.09
C MET A 120 10.70 7.83 5.27
N ASP A 121 11.74 7.59 4.49
CA ASP A 121 12.90 8.47 4.45
C ASP A 121 12.53 9.72 3.64
N SER A 122 12.44 10.88 4.30
CA SER A 122 12.46 12.17 3.61
C SER A 122 13.87 12.37 3.05
N LYS A 123 14.00 12.53 1.74
CA LYS A 123 15.19 13.18 1.17
C LYS A 123 15.26 14.63 1.65
#